data_AF-A0AAJ6JHX6-F1
#
_entry.id   AF-A0AAJ6JHX6-F1
#
_cell.length_a   1.000
_cell.length_b   1.000
_cell.length_c   1.000
_cell.angle_alpha   90.00
_cell.angle_beta   90.00
_cell.angle_gamma   90.00
#
_symmetry.space_group_name_H-M   'P 1'
#
loop_
_entity.id
_entity.type
_entity.pdbx_description
1 polymer ?
#
loop_
_entity_poly.entity_id
_entity_poly.type
_entity_poly.pdbx_seq_one_letter_code
_entity_poly.pdbx_strand_id
1 'polypeptide(L)'
;MIADLEAGPNASWIFFDTYDCLCDPDDVLSSLGAEVSFEIRAEATRGKHRRACNIRRFEPKLERGTIANIVDRNGKSYGFLKDDWGVSYYFTRKHSARFDDLRAGTRVRFAEMKIKADGGKYPIACAIEPME
;
A
#
# COMPACT_ATOMS: atom_id res chain seq x y z
N MET A 1 -20.73 -4.23 1.44
CA MET A 1 -19.90 -5.33 0.93
C MET A 1 -18.79 -5.58 1.95
N ILE A 2 -18.80 -6.72 2.63
CA ILE A 2 -17.83 -7.03 3.71
C ILE A 2 -16.61 -7.67 3.02
N ALA A 3 -15.47 -6.99 3.02
CA ALA A 3 -14.23 -7.56 2.51
C ALA A 3 -13.65 -8.49 3.58
N ASP A 4 -13.71 -9.79 3.30
CA ASP A 4 -13.13 -10.84 4.13
C ASP A 4 -11.61 -10.85 3.94
N LEU A 5 -10.88 -10.40 4.95
CA LEU A 5 -9.42 -10.50 5.03
C LEU A 5 -9.11 -11.53 6.12
N GLU A 6 -8.64 -12.70 5.67
CA GLU A 6 -8.27 -13.91 6.42
C GLU A 6 -8.27 -13.76 7.95
N ALA A 7 -9.36 -14.22 8.56
CA ALA A 7 -9.62 -14.11 9.99
C ALA A 7 -8.76 -15.11 10.81
N GLY A 8 -7.60 -14.65 11.28
CA GLY A 8 -7.00 -15.18 12.50
C GLY A 8 -7.80 -14.73 13.74
N PRO A 9 -7.68 -15.41 14.90
CA PRO A 9 -8.48 -15.15 16.11
C PRO A 9 -8.29 -13.76 16.76
N ASN A 10 -7.43 -12.90 16.19
CA ASN A 10 -7.18 -11.53 16.62
C ASN A 10 -7.47 -10.48 15.52
N ALA A 11 -8.23 -10.84 14.47
CA ALA A 11 -8.65 -9.91 13.42
C ALA A 11 -9.48 -8.78 14.04
N SER A 12 -8.83 -7.63 14.21
CA SER A 12 -9.45 -6.43 14.76
C SER A 12 -10.15 -5.69 13.62
N TRP A 13 -11.35 -6.15 13.27
CA TRP A 13 -12.18 -5.56 12.21
C TRP A 13 -12.35 -4.06 12.39
N ILE A 14 -12.14 -3.31 11.30
CA ILE A 14 -12.45 -1.89 11.22
C ILE A 14 -13.67 -1.79 10.30
N PHE A 15 -14.77 -1.22 10.79
CA PHE A 15 -15.98 -1.04 10.01
C PHE A 15 -16.08 0.40 9.49
N PHE A 16 -16.86 0.59 8.43
CA PHE A 16 -17.18 1.91 7.90
C PHE A 16 -18.56 1.89 7.25
N ASP A 17 -19.17 3.07 7.16
CA ASP A 17 -20.33 3.33 6.31
C ASP A 17 -19.87 4.05 5.03
N THR A 18 -20.59 3.88 3.92
CA THR A 18 -20.40 4.70 2.72
C THR A 18 -20.46 6.20 2.99
N TYR A 19 -21.24 6.66 3.98
CA TYR A 19 -21.26 8.06 4.42
C TYR A 19 -19.95 8.52 5.09
N ASP A 20 -19.05 7.60 5.46
CA ASP A 20 -17.73 7.95 5.99
C ASP A 20 -16.74 8.36 4.87
N CYS A 21 -17.14 8.27 3.59
CA CYS A 21 -16.35 8.74 2.46
C CYS A 21 -16.42 10.27 2.30
N LEU A 22 -15.29 10.93 2.06
CA LEU A 22 -15.20 12.38 1.83
C LEU A 22 -15.66 12.81 0.42
N CYS A 23 -15.75 11.86 -0.49
CA CYS A 23 -16.21 12.02 -1.85
C CYS A 23 -17.13 10.85 -2.22
N ASP A 24 -17.60 10.82 -3.46
CA ASP A 24 -18.50 9.78 -3.95
C ASP A 24 -17.95 8.38 -3.58
N PRO A 25 -18.69 7.55 -2.83
CA PRO A 25 -18.26 6.21 -2.48
C PRO A 25 -17.92 5.36 -3.70
N ASP A 26 -18.55 5.60 -4.85
CA ASP A 26 -18.27 4.87 -6.09
C ASP A 26 -16.88 5.24 -6.66
N ASP A 27 -16.39 6.45 -6.41
CA ASP A 27 -15.03 6.87 -6.79
C ASP A 27 -13.96 6.31 -5.84
N VAL A 28 -14.28 6.25 -4.54
CA VAL A 28 -13.36 5.80 -3.48
C VAL A 28 -13.26 4.28 -3.40
N LEU A 29 -14.39 3.59 -3.56
CA LEU A 29 -14.56 2.15 -3.42
C LEU A 29 -14.87 1.49 -4.77
N SER A 30 -14.36 2.09 -5.85
CA SER A 30 -14.57 1.70 -7.25
C SER A 30 -14.28 0.23 -7.57
N SER A 31 -13.50 -0.46 -6.72
CA SER A 31 -13.28 -1.90 -6.84
C SER A 31 -12.91 -2.55 -5.49
N LEU A 32 -13.21 -3.85 -5.36
CA LEU A 32 -12.64 -4.66 -4.29
C LEU A 32 -11.11 -4.65 -4.40
N GLY A 33 -10.45 -4.27 -3.31
CA GLY A 33 -8.99 -4.12 -3.26
C GLY A 33 -8.48 -2.71 -3.55
N ALA A 34 -9.36 -1.73 -3.78
CA ALA A 34 -8.96 -0.33 -3.88
C ALA A 34 -8.25 0.15 -2.61
N GLU A 35 -7.09 0.78 -2.77
CA GLU A 35 -6.35 1.38 -1.67
C GLU A 35 -6.99 2.70 -1.25
N VAL A 36 -7.27 2.83 0.05
CA VAL A 36 -7.92 4.01 0.64
C VAL A 36 -7.13 4.52 1.85
N SER A 37 -7.24 5.82 2.10
CA SER A 37 -6.82 6.44 3.36
C SER A 37 -8.03 6.71 4.24
N PHE A 38 -7.89 6.54 5.55
CA PHE A 38 -8.94 6.79 6.54
C PHE A 38 -8.35 7.15 7.90
N GLU A 39 -9.19 7.73 8.75
CA GLU A 39 -8.90 8.00 10.15
C GLU A 39 -9.63 6.99 11.03
N ILE A 40 -8.98 6.48 12.08
CA ILE A 40 -9.64 5.60 13.04
C ILE A 40 -10.28 6.43 14.14
N ARG A 41 -11.61 6.32 14.27
CA ARG A 41 -12.35 6.82 15.42
C ARG A 41 -12.65 5.66 16.36
N ALA A 42 -12.25 5.79 17.63
CA ALA A 42 -12.66 4.87 18.67
C ALA A 42 -14.11 5.16 19.05
N GLU A 43 -15.02 4.21 18.82
CA GLU A 43 -16.39 4.32 19.32
C GLU A 43 -16.49 3.62 20.69
N ALA A 44 -17.12 4.31 21.66
CA ALA A 44 -17.27 3.85 23.03
C ALA A 44 -18.40 2.82 23.23
N THR A 45 -19.09 2.42 22.16
CA THR A 45 -20.23 1.50 22.22
C THR A 45 -19.78 0.06 22.46
N ARG A 46 -20.60 -0.67 23.24
CA ARG A 46 -20.40 -2.05 23.70
C ARG A 46 -19.90 -2.94 22.56
N GLY A 47 -18.60 -3.22 22.54
CA GLY A 47 -17.98 -4.06 21.51
C GLY A 47 -16.62 -3.61 20.98
N LYS A 48 -15.98 -2.55 21.49
CA LYS A 48 -14.58 -2.16 21.11
C LYS A 48 -14.31 -2.20 19.59
N HIS A 49 -15.30 -1.89 18.76
CA HIS A 49 -15.09 -1.85 17.32
C HIS A 49 -14.48 -0.50 16.95
N ARG A 50 -13.53 -0.52 16.00
CA ARG A 50 -12.90 0.68 15.47
C ARG A 50 -13.61 1.08 14.20
N ARG A 51 -13.98 2.36 14.07
CA ARG A 51 -14.63 2.89 12.87
C ARG A 51 -13.61 3.63 12.01
N ALA A 52 -13.62 3.40 10.70
CA ALA A 52 -12.92 4.24 9.74
C ALA A 52 -13.83 5.43 9.35
N CYS A 53 -13.28 6.63 9.42
CA CYS A 53 -13.93 7.88 9.03
C CYS A 53 -13.04 8.64 8.03
N ASN A 54 -13.59 9.64 7.34
CA ASN A 54 -12.86 10.47 6.39
C ASN A 54 -12.18 9.64 5.28
N ILE A 55 -12.88 8.61 4.79
CA ILE A 55 -12.35 7.68 3.81
C ILE A 55 -12.20 8.39 2.47
N ARG A 56 -11.03 8.25 1.87
CA ARG A 56 -10.72 8.85 0.57
C ARG A 56 -9.82 7.93 -0.23
N ARG A 57 -9.81 8.12 -1.54
CA ARG A 57 -8.86 7.43 -2.41
C ARG A 57 -7.44 7.69 -1.91
N PHE A 58 -6.64 6.63 -1.83
CA PHE A 58 -5.24 6.81 -1.51
C PHE A 58 -4.53 7.46 -2.70
N GLU A 59 -4.05 8.69 -2.50
CA GLU A 59 -3.19 9.39 -3.46
C GLU A 59 -1.77 9.43 -2.89
N PRO A 60 -0.95 8.41 -3.19
CA PRO A 60 0.41 8.43 -2.72
C PRO A 60 1.17 9.61 -3.35
N LYS A 61 1.98 10.29 -2.55
CA LYS A 61 3.02 11.16 -3.11
C LYS A 61 4.00 10.27 -3.86
N LEU A 62 4.03 10.42 -5.18
CA LEU A 62 4.91 9.64 -6.04
C LEU A 62 6.31 10.27 -6.06
N GLU A 63 7.29 9.45 -5.70
CA GLU A 63 8.71 9.70 -5.86
C GLU A 63 9.21 9.09 -7.18
N ARG A 64 10.42 9.44 -7.59
CA ARG A 64 11.08 8.92 -8.79
C ARG A 64 12.34 8.18 -8.43
N GLY A 65 12.66 7.15 -9.19
CA GLY A 65 13.85 6.36 -8.96
C GLY A 65 14.20 5.44 -10.12
N THR A 66 15.20 4.61 -9.86
CA THR A 66 15.72 3.63 -10.79
C THR A 66 15.82 2.28 -10.11
N ILE A 67 15.34 1.23 -10.77
CA ILE A 67 15.51 -0.14 -10.29
C ILE A 67 17.00 -0.46 -10.24
N ALA A 68 17.50 -0.80 -9.06
CA ALA A 68 18.90 -1.17 -8.84
C ALA A 68 19.11 -2.67 -9.14
N ASN A 69 18.23 -3.53 -8.64
CA ASN A 69 18.22 -4.95 -9.01
C ASN A 69 16.84 -5.59 -8.82
N ILE A 70 16.71 -6.80 -9.37
CA ILE A 70 15.61 -7.73 -9.11
C ILE A 70 16.22 -9.10 -8.84
N VAL A 71 15.70 -9.81 -7.85
CA VAL A 71 16.15 -11.12 -7.40
C VAL A 71 14.98 -12.07 -7.33
N ASP A 72 15.12 -13.20 -8.02
CA ASP A 72 14.21 -14.33 -7.95
C ASP A 72 14.88 -15.47 -7.17
N ARG A 73 14.34 -15.81 -6.00
CA ARG A 73 14.89 -16.87 -5.16
C ARG A 73 13.77 -17.66 -4.47
N ASN A 74 13.81 -18.98 -4.60
CA ASN A 74 12.87 -19.91 -3.95
C ASN A 74 11.39 -19.55 -4.19
N GLY A 75 11.04 -19.18 -5.43
CA GLY A 75 9.68 -18.78 -5.79
C GLY A 75 9.24 -17.41 -5.24
N LYS A 76 10.16 -16.64 -4.68
CA LYS A 76 9.92 -15.25 -4.24
C LYS A 76 10.71 -14.28 -5.12
N SER A 77 9.99 -13.31 -5.65
CA SER A 77 10.55 -12.21 -6.46
C SER A 77 10.52 -10.92 -5.65
N TYR A 78 11.69 -10.32 -5.46
CA TYR A 78 11.86 -9.05 -4.78
C TYR A 78 12.91 -8.20 -5.49
N GLY A 79 12.92 -6.91 -5.24
CA GLY A 79 13.88 -5.99 -5.84
C GLY A 79 14.22 -4.83 -4.94
N PHE A 80 15.23 -4.10 -5.38
CA PHE A 80 15.63 -2.84 -4.77
C PHE A 80 15.64 -1.75 -5.83
N LEU A 81 15.18 -0.57 -5.45
CA LEU A 81 15.31 0.64 -6.25
C LEU A 81 15.98 1.74 -5.44
N LYS A 82 16.54 2.73 -6.13
CA LYS A 82 17.05 3.95 -5.52
C LYS A 82 16.26 5.14 -6.03
N ASP A 83 15.88 6.04 -5.13
CA ASP A 83 15.34 7.33 -5.56
C ASP A 83 16.43 8.22 -6.16
N ASP A 84 16.04 9.39 -6.66
CA ASP A 84 16.95 10.39 -7.22
C ASP A 84 17.95 10.97 -6.20
N TRP A 85 17.73 10.73 -4.89
CA TRP A 85 18.60 11.14 -3.78
C TRP A 85 19.52 10.00 -3.30
N GLY A 86 19.43 8.81 -3.89
CA GLY A 86 20.23 7.63 -3.55
C GLY A 86 19.69 6.79 -2.39
N VAL A 87 18.52 7.12 -1.83
CA VAL A 87 17.85 6.32 -0.79
C VAL A 87 17.36 5.02 -1.40
N SER A 88 17.64 3.90 -0.73
CA SER A 88 17.30 2.56 -1.23
C SER A 88 15.96 2.09 -0.66
N TYR A 89 15.10 1.57 -1.54
CA TYR A 89 13.78 1.06 -1.21
C TYR A 89 13.66 -0.40 -1.61
N TYR A 90 13.06 -1.19 -0.74
CA TYR A 90 12.72 -2.58 -1.00
C TYR A 90 11.34 -2.69 -1.64
N PHE A 91 11.15 -3.65 -2.55
CA PHE A 91 9.82 -3.99 -3.05
C PHE A 91 9.69 -5.48 -3.41
N THR A 92 8.44 -5.93 -3.53
CA THR A 92 8.09 -7.30 -3.95
C THR A 92 7.16 -7.28 -5.15
N ARG A 93 6.90 -8.44 -5.75
CA ARG A 93 5.91 -8.57 -6.83
C ARG A 93 4.54 -7.97 -6.51
N LYS A 94 4.11 -7.99 -5.25
CA LYS A 94 2.82 -7.42 -4.82
C LYS A 94 2.77 -5.89 -4.89
N HIS A 95 3.92 -5.23 -5.00
CA HIS A 95 4.04 -3.77 -4.95
C HIS A 95 4.08 -3.11 -6.33
N SER A 96 4.00 -3.90 -7.41
CA SER A 96 3.95 -3.41 -8.79
C SER A 96 2.96 -4.21 -9.62
N ALA A 97 2.03 -3.53 -10.29
CA ALA A 97 1.11 -4.17 -11.23
C ALA A 97 1.83 -4.71 -12.49
N ARG A 98 3.01 -4.15 -12.82
CA ARG A 98 3.81 -4.49 -14.01
C ARG A 98 5.19 -4.99 -13.61
N PHE A 99 5.27 -5.81 -12.56
CA PHE A 99 6.54 -6.30 -12.02
C PHE A 99 7.42 -6.96 -13.09
N ASP A 100 6.80 -7.70 -14.01
CA ASP A 100 7.51 -8.45 -15.06
C ASP A 100 8.16 -7.55 -16.13
N ASP A 101 7.77 -6.26 -16.19
CA ASP A 101 8.40 -5.27 -17.08
C ASP A 101 9.61 -4.58 -16.43
N LEU A 102 9.83 -4.78 -15.12
CA LEU A 102 10.90 -4.14 -14.38
C LEU A 102 12.22 -4.89 -14.59
N ARG A 103 13.31 -4.13 -14.72
CA ARG A 103 14.69 -4.63 -14.81
C ARG A 103 15.65 -3.61 -14.23
N ALA A 104 16.86 -4.03 -13.87
CA ALA A 104 17.89 -3.10 -13.43
C ALA A 104 18.08 -1.98 -14.48
N GLY A 105 18.08 -0.72 -14.03
CA GLY A 105 18.14 0.46 -14.88
C GLY A 105 16.79 1.03 -15.31
N THR A 106 15.66 0.34 -15.10
CA THR A 106 14.33 0.89 -15.41
C THR A 106 14.05 2.11 -14.54
N ARG A 107 13.70 3.23 -15.17
CA ARG A 107 13.19 4.43 -14.48
C ARG A 107 11.73 4.18 -14.07
N VAL A 108 11.41 4.53 -12.83
CA VAL A 108 10.09 4.28 -12.26
C VAL A 108 9.61 5.47 -11.44
N ARG A 109 8.29 5.60 -11.34
CA ARG A 109 7.63 6.35 -10.27
C ARG A 109 7.06 5.38 -9.25
N PHE A 110 7.08 5.75 -7.98
CA PHE A 110 6.63 4.87 -6.90
C PHE A 110 6.18 5.66 -5.68
N ALA A 111 5.38 5.04 -4.82
CA ALA A 111 4.97 5.57 -3.54
C ALA A 111 5.91 5.07 -2.43
N GLU A 112 6.35 5.95 -1.53
CA GLU A 112 7.03 5.53 -0.31
C GLU A 112 6.02 5.04 0.74
N MET A 113 6.26 3.85 1.27
CA MET A 113 5.58 3.31 2.44
C MET A 113 6.60 2.96 3.53
N LYS A 114 6.34 3.36 4.78
CA LYS A 114 7.19 3.03 5.93
C LYS A 114 6.56 1.90 6.72
N ILE A 115 7.15 0.70 6.65
CA ILE A 115 6.74 -0.39 7.53
C ILE A 115 7.58 -0.35 8.82
N LYS A 116 6.91 -0.43 9.97
CA LYS A 116 7.57 -0.73 11.25
C LYS A 116 7.70 -2.25 11.35
N ALA A 117 8.93 -2.75 11.38
CA ALA A 117 9.24 -4.13 11.73
C ALA A 117 10.22 -4.11 12.92
N ASP A 118 10.11 -5.09 13.82
CA ASP A 118 10.82 -5.16 15.11
C ASP A 118 12.28 -4.69 15.04
N GLY A 119 12.53 -3.42 15.42
CA GLY A 119 13.85 -2.80 15.44
C GLY A 119 14.11 -1.66 14.44
N GLY A 120 13.19 -1.35 13.50
CA GLY A 120 13.40 -0.26 12.55
C GLY A 120 12.20 0.12 11.67
N LYS A 121 12.30 1.30 11.02
CA LYS A 121 11.42 1.69 9.91
C LYS A 121 12.16 1.38 8.61
N TYR A 122 11.61 0.50 7.80
CA TYR A 122 12.18 0.18 6.48
C TYR A 122 11.38 0.89 5.40
N PRO A 123 12.03 1.69 4.53
CA PRO A 123 11.36 2.30 3.39
C PRO A 123 11.08 1.23 2.34
N ILE A 124 9.80 1.13 1.99
CA ILE A 124 9.29 0.22 0.96
C ILE A 124 8.73 1.06 -0.18
N ALA A 125 8.98 0.62 -1.40
CA ALA A 125 8.33 1.17 -2.58
C ALA A 125 7.07 0.36 -2.90
N CYS A 126 5.95 1.05 -3.09
CA CYS A 126 4.69 0.51 -3.60
C CYS A 126 4.18 1.33 -4.80
N ALA A 127 3.10 0.85 -5.43
CA ALA A 127 2.54 1.44 -6.66
C ALA A 127 3.63 1.76 -7.72
N ILE A 128 4.55 0.81 -7.91
CA ILE A 128 5.71 1.03 -8.80
C ILE A 128 5.28 0.91 -10.25
N GLU A 129 5.53 1.96 -11.01
CA GLU A 129 5.18 2.06 -12.43
C GLU A 129 6.39 2.50 -13.26
N PRO A 130 6.69 1.80 -14.38
CA PRO A 130 7.70 2.25 -15.33
C PRO A 130 7.40 3.65 -15.87
N MET A 131 8.45 4.46 -16.04
CA MET A 131 8.39 5.72 -16.78
C MET A 131 8.88 5.47 -18.21
N GLU A 132 8.15 6.00 -19.20
CA GLU A 132 8.59 6.03 -20.59
C GLU A 132 9.82 6.93 -20.80
#